data_AF-A0A4Q4VFG8-F1
#
_entry.id   AF-A0A4Q4VFG8-F1
#
_cell.length_a   1.000
_cell.length_b   1.000
_cell.length_c   1.000
_cell.angle_alpha   90.00
_cell.angle_beta   90.00
_cell.angle_gamma   90.00
#
_symmetry.space_group_name_H-M   'P 1'
#
loop_
_entity.id
_entity.type
_entity.pdbx_description
1 polymer ?
#
loop_
_entity_poly.entity_id
_entity_poly.type
_entity_poly.pdbx_seq_one_letter_code
_entity_poly.pdbx_strand_id
1 'polypeptide(L)'
;MQMAQNLPTSVFGIWHHIPKFASASRTAFNKISKLLPSSSGVNAVETPPLERNRQRIESDYGLPLELQKELQTLTLKSMFSENMVGADSEALQCLRKGPAGLWGDCEDYTLFVRKLAELERSRRADEGGSNREKLRISIYFAESDTMIGKRGQSYMEDCWKGSGGDEFQDVLEFTTATISETDHDSIVQSVEVLKQIFLSASGAMPASLRMELSRTKT
;
A
#
# COMPACT_ATOMS: atom_id res chain seq x y z
N MET A 1 17.30 9.79 11.05
CA MET A 1 16.50 8.96 11.97
C MET A 1 17.14 8.76 13.36
N GLN A 2 18.47 8.67 13.51
CA GLN A 2 19.11 8.42 14.82
C GLN A 2 18.77 9.43 15.93
N MET A 3 18.59 10.71 15.61
CA MET A 3 18.18 11.74 16.58
C MET A 3 16.78 11.48 17.17
N ALA A 4 15.85 10.98 16.37
CA ALA A 4 14.48 10.69 16.81
C ALA A 4 14.41 9.46 17.73
N GLN A 5 15.39 8.55 17.65
CA GLN A 5 15.51 7.41 18.57
C GLN A 5 15.85 7.84 20.00
N ASN A 6 16.42 9.03 20.20
CA ASN A 6 16.77 9.54 21.55
C ASN A 6 15.62 10.28 22.26
N LEU A 7 14.50 10.55 21.58
CA LEU A 7 13.36 11.26 22.18
C LEU A 7 12.54 10.37 23.14
N PRO A 8 11.94 10.89 24.22
CA PRO A 8 11.02 10.11 25.06
C PRO A 8 9.81 9.58 24.26
N THR A 9 9.29 8.40 24.62
CA THR A 9 8.12 7.79 23.94
C THR A 9 6.87 8.66 24.00
N SER A 10 6.72 9.45 25.07
CA SER A 10 5.61 10.40 25.26
C SER A 10 5.48 11.45 24.15
N VAL A 11 6.58 11.79 23.47
CA VAL A 11 6.56 12.75 22.35
C VAL A 11 5.80 12.19 21.15
N PHE A 12 5.72 10.87 21.00
CA PHE A 12 5.02 10.22 19.89
C PHE A 12 3.51 10.03 20.15
N GLY A 13 3.01 10.27 21.36
CA GLY A 13 1.57 10.23 21.68
C GLY A 13 0.74 11.39 21.09
N ILE A 14 1.38 12.25 20.28
CA ILE A 14 0.77 13.40 19.61
C ILE A 14 0.84 13.22 18.08
N TRP A 15 1.45 12.12 17.59
CA TRP A 15 1.72 11.91 16.18
C TRP A 15 0.42 11.85 15.35
N HIS A 16 -0.63 11.26 15.91
CA HIS A 16 -1.96 11.19 15.35
C HIS A 16 -2.67 12.55 15.18
N HIS A 17 -2.20 13.60 15.86
CA HIS A 17 -2.70 14.96 15.68
C HIS A 17 -2.03 15.70 14.53
N ILE A 18 -0.84 15.27 14.09
CA ILE A 18 -0.08 15.96 13.02
C ILE A 18 -0.87 15.94 11.69
N PRO A 19 -1.43 14.81 11.22
CA PRO A 19 -2.26 14.80 10.00
C PRO A 19 -3.51 15.65 10.13
N LYS A 20 -4.16 15.66 11.31
CA LYS A 20 -5.36 16.46 11.59
C LYS A 20 -5.07 17.96 11.57
N PHE A 21 -3.99 18.40 12.21
CA PHE A 21 -3.56 19.80 12.23
C PHE A 21 -3.16 20.28 10.84
N ALA A 22 -2.52 19.40 10.05
CA ALA A 22 -2.22 19.65 8.66
C ALA A 22 -3.52 19.89 7.87
N SER A 23 -4.51 19.00 7.96
CA SER A 23 -5.79 19.13 7.24
C SER A 23 -6.61 20.39 7.62
N ALA A 24 -6.45 20.91 8.84
CA ALA A 24 -7.21 22.05 9.36
C ALA A 24 -6.64 23.43 8.98
N SER A 25 -5.39 23.52 8.51
CA SER A 25 -4.72 24.80 8.23
C SER A 25 -4.02 24.78 6.87
N ARG A 26 -4.60 25.47 5.88
CA ARG A 26 -4.00 25.68 4.53
C ARG A 26 -2.58 26.26 4.61
N THR A 27 -2.29 27.09 5.62
CA THR A 27 -0.98 27.76 5.78
C THR A 27 0.06 26.90 6.49
N ALA A 28 -0.35 26.05 7.44
CA ALA A 28 0.56 25.08 8.08
C ALA A 28 0.85 23.89 7.16
N PHE A 29 -0.12 23.48 6.33
CA PHE A 29 0.05 22.43 5.33
C PHE A 29 1.21 22.71 4.38
N ASN A 30 1.34 23.93 3.86
CA ASN A 30 2.42 24.31 2.94
C ASN A 30 3.83 24.30 3.57
N LYS A 31 3.93 24.33 4.91
CA LYS A 31 5.22 24.24 5.63
C LYS A 31 5.54 22.82 6.06
N ILE A 32 4.53 22.02 6.41
CA ILE A 32 4.68 20.61 6.80
C ILE A 32 4.75 19.69 5.56
N SER A 33 4.14 20.08 4.44
CA SER A 33 4.23 19.38 3.14
C SER A 33 5.65 19.35 2.55
N LYS A 34 6.55 20.20 3.04
CA LYS A 34 8.00 20.15 2.71
C LYS A 34 8.76 19.11 3.53
N LEU A 35 8.16 18.59 4.61
CA LEU A 35 8.72 17.57 5.50
C LEU A 35 8.04 16.20 5.32
N LEU A 36 6.94 16.16 4.57
CA LEU A 36 6.31 14.94 4.09
C LEU A 36 6.77 14.71 2.64
N PRO A 37 7.20 13.50 2.25
CA PRO A 37 7.42 13.18 0.84
C PRO A 37 6.15 13.52 0.06
N SER A 38 6.32 14.33 -0.97
CA SER A 38 5.26 15.03 -1.69
C SER A 38 4.57 14.06 -2.65
N SER A 39 3.30 13.74 -2.45
CA SER A 39 2.24 14.07 -3.44
C SER A 39 0.82 13.68 -2.97
N SER A 40 0.61 13.38 -1.69
CA SER A 40 -0.72 13.06 -1.13
C SER A 40 -1.59 14.29 -0.74
N GLY A 41 -1.20 15.50 -1.15
CA GLY A 41 -1.92 16.72 -0.80
C GLY A 41 -3.02 17.09 -1.80
N VAL A 42 -4.07 17.77 -1.34
CA VAL A 42 -5.10 18.42 -2.18
C VAL A 42 -4.50 19.44 -3.19
N ASN A 43 -3.22 19.78 -3.04
CA ASN A 43 -2.42 20.63 -3.93
C ASN A 43 -1.14 19.92 -4.43
N ALA A 44 -1.15 18.59 -4.54
CA ALA A 44 -0.03 17.87 -5.14
C ALA A 44 0.22 18.40 -6.55
N VAL A 45 1.47 18.73 -6.86
CA VAL A 45 1.85 19.16 -8.21
C VAL A 45 1.50 18.02 -9.16
N GLU A 46 0.65 18.32 -10.13
CA GLU A 46 0.22 17.36 -11.14
C GLU A 46 1.44 16.91 -11.93
N THR A 47 1.81 15.64 -11.80
CA THR A 47 2.93 15.05 -12.51
C THR A 47 2.44 14.49 -13.85
N PRO A 48 3.29 14.48 -14.90
CA PRO A 48 2.89 13.89 -16.19
C PRO A 48 2.39 12.44 -16.11
N PRO A 49 2.93 11.56 -15.23
CA PRO A 49 2.34 10.24 -15.00
C PRO A 49 0.94 10.27 -14.38
N LEU A 50 0.72 11.10 -13.35
CA LEU A 50 -0.58 11.21 -12.69
C LEU A 50 -1.65 11.72 -13.67
N GLU A 51 -1.30 12.70 -14.50
CA GLU A 51 -2.18 13.23 -15.54
C GLU A 51 -2.59 12.14 -16.55
N ARG A 52 -1.62 11.35 -17.05
CA ARG A 52 -1.93 10.23 -17.96
C ARG A 52 -2.82 9.18 -17.33
N ASN A 53 -2.61 8.86 -16.05
CA ASN A 53 -3.48 7.92 -15.33
C ASN A 53 -4.91 8.47 -15.23
N ARG A 54 -5.09 9.77 -14.94
CA ARG A 54 -6.41 10.42 -14.88
C ARG A 54 -7.11 10.47 -16.24
N GLN A 55 -6.38 10.79 -17.31
CA GLN A 55 -6.88 10.76 -18.68
C GLN A 55 -7.35 9.35 -19.07
N ARG A 56 -6.59 8.32 -18.67
CA ARG A 56 -6.97 6.93 -18.89
C ARG A 56 -8.24 6.54 -18.12
N ILE A 57 -8.37 6.98 -16.87
CA ILE A 57 -9.59 6.76 -16.08
C ILE A 57 -10.80 7.40 -16.76
N GLU A 58 -10.65 8.63 -17.27
CA GLU A 58 -11.73 9.32 -17.97
C GLU A 58 -12.10 8.63 -19.29
N SER A 59 -11.11 8.24 -20.09
CA SER A 59 -11.32 7.55 -21.37
C SER A 59 -11.92 6.15 -21.20
N ASP A 60 -11.34 5.32 -20.33
CA ASP A 60 -11.66 3.89 -20.24
C ASP A 60 -12.89 3.64 -19.36
N TYR A 61 -13.13 4.50 -18.37
CA TYR A 61 -14.18 4.32 -17.35
C TYR A 61 -15.20 5.46 -17.28
N GLY A 62 -15.03 6.53 -18.08
CA GLY A 62 -16.00 7.62 -18.17
C GLY A 62 -16.11 8.47 -16.91
N LEU A 63 -15.09 8.45 -16.04
CA LEU A 63 -15.07 9.22 -14.79
C LEU A 63 -14.40 10.59 -15.05
N PRO A 64 -15.16 11.71 -15.05
CA PRO A 64 -14.62 13.02 -15.42
C PRO A 64 -13.50 13.49 -14.49
N LEU A 65 -12.51 14.20 -15.04
CA LEU A 65 -11.34 14.68 -14.29
C LEU A 65 -11.71 15.45 -13.00
N GLU A 66 -12.70 16.34 -13.07
CA GLU A 66 -13.14 17.12 -11.91
C GLU A 66 -13.74 16.25 -10.81
N LEU A 67 -14.48 15.20 -11.17
CA LEU A 67 -15.00 14.23 -10.22
C LEU A 67 -13.88 13.39 -9.60
N GLN A 68 -12.86 13.00 -10.39
CA GLN A 68 -11.67 12.32 -9.85
C GLN A 68 -10.97 13.18 -8.78
N LYS A 69 -10.77 14.47 -9.03
CA LYS A 69 -10.16 15.43 -8.10
C LYS A 69 -11.02 15.64 -6.84
N GLU A 70 -12.33 15.73 -7.00
CA GLU A 70 -13.27 15.83 -5.87
C GLU A 70 -13.24 14.57 -5.00
N LEU A 71 -13.28 13.38 -5.61
CA LEU A 71 -13.19 12.10 -4.89
C LEU A 71 -11.89 11.97 -4.11
N GLN A 72 -10.75 12.35 -4.70
CA GLN A 72 -9.47 12.35 -4.02
C GLN A 72 -9.48 13.27 -2.79
N THR A 73 -10.05 14.48 -2.95
CA THR A 73 -10.18 15.45 -1.86
C THR A 73 -11.06 14.94 -0.73
N LEU A 74 -12.21 14.36 -1.06
CA LEU A 74 -13.14 13.78 -0.08
C LEU A 74 -12.54 12.56 0.62
N THR A 75 -11.82 11.72 -0.11
CA THR A 75 -11.14 10.54 0.45
C THR A 75 -10.12 10.95 1.51
N LEU A 76 -9.23 11.89 1.19
CA LEU A 76 -8.24 12.39 2.14
C LEU A 76 -8.89 13.07 3.35
N LYS A 77 -9.94 13.86 3.11
CA LYS A 77 -10.69 14.51 4.19
C LYS A 77 -11.34 13.48 5.12
N SER A 78 -11.95 12.44 4.56
CA SER A 78 -12.56 11.35 5.33
C SER A 78 -11.50 10.62 6.15
N MET A 79 -10.40 10.20 5.51
CA MET A 79 -9.28 9.52 6.15
C MET A 79 -8.74 10.30 7.36
N PHE A 80 -8.52 11.61 7.21
CA PHE A 80 -8.02 12.43 8.33
C PHE A 80 -9.09 12.75 9.38
N SER A 81 -10.37 12.61 9.08
CA SER A 81 -11.45 12.78 10.06
C SER A 81 -11.58 11.61 11.02
N GLU A 82 -11.06 10.43 10.64
CA GLU A 82 -11.13 9.21 11.43
C GLU A 82 -10.20 9.23 12.66
N ASN A 83 -10.27 8.16 13.45
CA ASN A 83 -9.37 7.97 14.58
C ASN A 83 -7.98 7.57 14.11
N MET A 84 -7.03 8.51 14.16
CA MET A 84 -5.66 8.34 13.69
C MET A 84 -4.69 7.84 14.78
N VAL A 85 -5.15 7.43 15.97
CA VAL A 85 -4.27 7.04 17.10
C VAL A 85 -3.27 5.93 16.73
N GLY A 86 -3.59 5.11 15.72
CA GLY A 86 -2.64 4.14 15.15
C GLY A 86 -1.32 4.75 14.66
N ALA A 87 -1.32 6.02 14.24
CA ALA A 87 -0.11 6.72 13.80
C ALA A 87 0.93 6.89 14.92
N ASP A 88 0.51 6.96 16.18
CA ASP A 88 1.44 7.00 17.33
C ASP A 88 2.18 5.67 17.45
N SER A 89 1.42 4.57 17.30
CA SER A 89 1.92 3.20 17.34
C SER A 89 2.89 2.95 16.18
N GLU A 90 2.54 3.39 14.98
CA GLU A 90 3.40 3.33 13.79
C GLU A 90 4.71 4.12 13.96
N ALA A 91 4.66 5.31 14.55
CA ALA A 91 5.86 6.11 14.82
C ALA A 91 6.80 5.39 15.80
N LEU A 92 6.25 4.78 16.84
CA LEU A 92 7.03 3.97 17.79
C LEU A 92 7.61 2.72 17.13
N GLN A 93 6.83 2.03 16.29
CA GLN A 93 7.29 0.85 15.54
C GLN A 93 8.45 1.21 14.59
N CYS A 94 8.30 2.28 13.81
CA CYS A 94 9.34 2.78 12.89
C CYS A 94 10.64 3.13 13.60
N LEU A 95 10.55 3.61 14.85
CA LEU A 95 11.72 3.93 15.67
C LEU A 95 12.22 2.74 16.50
N ARG A 96 11.57 1.57 16.40
CA ARG A 96 11.81 0.38 17.23
C ARG A 96 11.81 0.74 18.72
N LYS A 97 10.82 1.55 19.14
CA LYS A 97 10.64 2.00 20.51
C LYS A 97 9.57 1.21 21.22
N GLY A 98 9.88 0.77 22.43
CA GLY A 98 8.99 -0.01 23.27
C GLY A 98 9.76 -1.09 24.05
N PRO A 99 9.08 -1.81 24.95
CA PRO A 99 9.62 -3.05 25.48
C PRO A 99 9.86 -4.06 24.34
N ALA A 100 10.81 -4.98 24.54
CA ALA A 100 11.02 -6.08 23.60
C ALA A 100 9.74 -6.92 23.46
N GLY A 101 9.40 -7.32 22.24
CA GLY A 101 8.18 -8.08 21.96
C GLY A 101 6.90 -7.24 21.91
N LEU A 102 6.98 -5.91 21.93
CA LEU A 102 5.80 -5.02 21.82
C LEU A 102 4.96 -5.34 20.58
N TRP A 103 5.61 -5.71 19.48
CA TRP A 103 4.93 -6.02 18.21
C TRP A 103 4.82 -7.52 17.93
N GLY A 104 5.18 -8.37 18.91
CA GLY A 104 5.16 -9.83 18.78
C GLY A 104 5.92 -10.30 17.53
N ASP A 105 5.29 -11.16 16.75
CA ASP A 105 5.88 -11.70 15.52
C ASP A 105 6.13 -10.64 14.45
N CYS A 106 5.45 -9.49 14.51
CA CYS A 106 5.68 -8.39 13.55
C CYS A 106 7.02 -7.66 13.79
N GLU A 107 7.77 -8.00 14.84
CA GLU A 107 9.17 -7.58 14.99
C GLU A 107 10.11 -8.31 14.01
N ASP A 108 9.73 -9.51 13.56
CA ASP A 108 10.40 -10.31 12.54
C ASP A 108 9.40 -10.74 11.47
N TYR A 109 9.34 -9.97 10.39
CA TYR A 109 8.40 -10.22 9.31
C TYR A 109 8.58 -11.59 8.63
N THR A 110 9.80 -12.16 8.67
CA THR A 110 10.06 -13.52 8.17
C THR A 110 9.34 -14.55 9.03
N LEU A 111 9.42 -14.40 10.36
CA LEU A 111 8.70 -15.25 11.32
C LEU A 111 7.19 -15.11 11.15
N PHE A 112 6.69 -13.89 10.94
CA PHE A 112 5.27 -13.64 10.67
C PHE A 112 4.77 -14.42 9.45
N VAL A 113 5.45 -14.31 8.30
CA VAL A 113 5.03 -15.01 7.06
C VAL A 113 5.07 -16.52 7.24
N ARG A 114 6.09 -17.06 7.92
CA ARG A 114 6.18 -18.50 8.23
C ARG A 114 4.99 -18.97 9.05
N LYS A 115 4.64 -18.24 10.12
CA LYS A 115 3.49 -18.55 10.97
C LYS A 115 2.17 -18.46 10.20
N LEU A 116 2.01 -17.47 9.33
CA LEU A 116 0.84 -17.36 8.45
C LEU A 116 0.70 -18.60 7.55
N ALA A 117 1.81 -19.04 6.94
CA ALA A 117 1.81 -20.24 6.09
C ALA A 117 1.47 -21.51 6.91
N GLU A 118 1.99 -21.66 8.12
CA GLU A 118 1.67 -22.78 9.02
C GLU A 118 0.19 -22.81 9.43
N LEU A 119 -0.39 -21.63 9.72
CA LEU A 119 -1.82 -21.51 9.99
C LEU A 119 -2.66 -21.92 8.77
N GLU A 120 -2.27 -21.48 7.58
CA GLU A 120 -2.97 -21.82 6.35
C GLU A 120 -2.84 -23.32 6.00
N ARG A 121 -1.69 -23.96 6.29
CA ARG A 121 -1.51 -25.42 6.19
C ARG A 121 -2.47 -26.15 7.12
N SER A 122 -2.54 -25.71 8.37
CA SER A 122 -3.42 -26.31 9.39
C SER A 122 -4.89 -26.19 8.98
N ARG A 123 -5.31 -24.99 8.57
CA ARG A 123 -6.67 -24.72 8.07
C ARG A 123 -7.05 -25.63 6.90
N ARG A 124 -6.14 -25.89 5.96
CA ARG A 124 -6.38 -26.80 4.82
C ARG A 124 -6.48 -28.26 5.26
N ALA A 125 -5.66 -28.68 6.21
CA ALA A 125 -5.68 -30.05 6.73
C ALA A 125 -7.01 -30.35 7.42
N ASP A 126 -7.51 -29.44 8.25
CA ASP A 126 -8.77 -29.58 8.98
C ASP A 126 -10.00 -29.65 8.06
N GLU A 127 -9.93 -29.01 6.90
CA GLU A 127 -11.04 -28.90 5.94
C GLU A 127 -11.04 -29.96 4.81
N GLY A 128 -10.16 -30.97 4.86
CA GLY A 128 -10.16 -32.07 3.89
C GLY A 128 -9.28 -31.87 2.64
N GLY A 129 -8.33 -30.93 2.69
CA GLY A 129 -7.00 -31.09 2.10
C GLY A 129 -6.77 -31.01 0.58
N SER A 130 -7.77 -31.07 -0.33
CA SER A 130 -7.42 -31.17 -1.77
C SER A 130 -8.04 -30.17 -2.75
N ASN A 131 -9.02 -29.33 -2.35
CA ASN A 131 -9.75 -28.54 -3.35
C ASN A 131 -10.02 -27.08 -2.97
N ARG A 132 -9.15 -26.45 -2.17
CA ARG A 132 -9.24 -25.02 -1.86
C ARG A 132 -8.08 -24.22 -2.46
N GLU A 133 -8.45 -23.08 -3.04
CA GLU A 133 -7.51 -22.11 -3.61
C GLU A 133 -6.47 -21.67 -2.58
N LYS A 134 -5.23 -21.48 -3.03
CA LYS A 134 -4.12 -20.91 -2.24
C LYS A 134 -4.48 -19.53 -1.70
N LEU A 135 -3.94 -19.17 -0.53
CA LEU A 135 -4.06 -17.78 -0.07
C LEU A 135 -3.25 -16.91 -1.02
N ARG A 136 -3.94 -16.04 -1.77
CA ARG A 136 -3.31 -15.17 -2.76
C ARG A 136 -2.77 -13.91 -2.09
N ILE A 137 -1.50 -13.65 -2.31
CA ILE A 137 -0.80 -12.46 -1.83
C ILE A 137 -0.23 -11.75 -3.04
N SER A 138 -0.69 -10.53 -3.29
CA SER A 138 -0.20 -9.67 -4.37
C SER A 138 0.38 -8.40 -3.78
N ILE A 139 1.64 -8.11 -4.09
CA ILE A 139 2.31 -6.88 -3.66
C ILE A 139 2.65 -6.05 -4.89
N TYR A 140 2.28 -4.78 -4.86
CA TYR A 140 2.57 -3.82 -5.92
C TYR A 140 3.55 -2.79 -5.39
N PHE A 141 4.70 -2.65 -6.06
CA PHE A 141 5.73 -1.67 -5.74
C PHE A 141 5.72 -0.55 -6.77
N ALA A 142 5.98 0.67 -6.32
CA ALA A 142 6.16 1.78 -7.23
C ALA A 142 7.55 1.73 -7.87
N GLU A 143 7.65 2.18 -9.13
CA GLU A 143 8.94 2.29 -9.82
C GLU A 143 9.89 3.23 -9.09
N SER A 144 9.37 4.40 -8.68
CA SER A 144 10.13 5.47 -8.02
C SER A 144 9.71 5.67 -6.57
N ASP A 145 9.75 4.60 -5.76
CA ASP A 145 9.50 4.68 -4.32
C ASP A 145 10.76 5.09 -3.55
N THR A 146 10.76 6.32 -3.02
CA THR A 146 11.89 6.84 -2.21
C THR A 146 11.79 6.50 -0.73
N MET A 147 10.64 5.99 -0.26
CA MET A 147 10.40 5.64 1.14
C MET A 147 10.77 4.18 1.42
N ILE A 148 10.30 3.25 0.58
CA ILE A 148 10.58 1.82 0.68
C ILE A 148 11.91 1.51 -0.01
N GLY A 149 12.09 2.03 -1.23
CA GLY A 149 13.24 1.77 -2.09
C GLY A 149 13.39 0.31 -2.51
N LYS A 150 14.38 0.04 -3.37
CA LYS A 150 14.61 -1.32 -3.90
C LYS A 150 15.02 -2.33 -2.83
N ARG A 151 15.73 -1.88 -1.79
CA ARG A 151 16.11 -2.76 -0.67
C ARG A 151 14.90 -3.21 0.14
N GLY A 152 13.94 -2.33 0.40
CA GLY A 152 12.70 -2.68 1.08
C GLY A 152 11.84 -3.63 0.25
N GLN A 153 11.78 -3.40 -1.07
CA GLN A 153 11.14 -4.33 -2.01
C GLN A 153 11.76 -5.73 -1.94
N SER A 154 13.09 -5.84 -2.10
CA SER A 154 13.77 -7.15 -2.04
C SER A 154 13.55 -7.84 -0.69
N TYR A 155 13.63 -7.10 0.42
CA TYR A 155 13.37 -7.66 1.75
C TYR A 155 11.96 -8.27 1.85
N MET A 156 10.93 -7.56 1.40
CA MET A 156 9.56 -8.08 1.42
C MET A 156 9.42 -9.29 0.50
N GLU A 157 9.95 -9.24 -0.72
CA GLU A 157 9.90 -10.38 -1.64
C GLU A 157 10.58 -11.62 -1.06
N ASP A 158 11.72 -11.46 -0.40
CA ASP A 158 12.45 -12.55 0.24
C ASP A 158 11.65 -13.15 1.41
N CYS A 159 11.01 -12.32 2.25
CA CYS A 159 10.13 -12.80 3.33
C CYS A 159 8.97 -13.66 2.80
N TRP A 160 8.37 -13.27 1.67
CA TRP A 160 7.23 -13.99 1.08
C TRP A 160 7.60 -15.20 0.22
N LYS A 161 8.82 -15.24 -0.31
CA LYS A 161 9.37 -16.43 -1.00
C LYS A 161 9.91 -17.47 -0.02
N GLY A 162 10.40 -17.01 1.13
CA GLY A 162 11.05 -17.83 2.14
C GLY A 162 12.40 -18.42 1.66
N SER A 163 12.91 -19.35 2.47
CA SER A 163 14.20 -20.01 2.27
C SER A 163 14.15 -20.87 1.01
N GLY A 164 14.97 -20.54 0.02
CA GLY A 164 15.06 -21.31 -1.24
C GLY A 164 14.15 -20.79 -2.38
N GLY A 165 13.32 -19.78 -2.13
CA GLY A 165 12.55 -19.09 -3.17
C GLY A 165 11.09 -19.55 -3.32
N ASP A 166 10.72 -20.68 -2.70
CA ASP A 166 9.42 -21.33 -2.86
C ASP A 166 8.88 -21.99 -1.57
N GLU A 167 9.38 -21.61 -0.38
CA GLU A 167 9.10 -22.24 0.94
C GLU A 167 7.60 -22.38 1.24
N PHE A 168 6.76 -21.50 0.70
CA PHE A 168 5.33 -21.40 1.02
C PHE A 168 4.41 -21.68 -0.17
N GLN A 169 4.95 -22.15 -1.31
CA GLN A 169 4.17 -22.37 -2.54
C GLN A 169 3.09 -23.46 -2.38
N ASP A 170 3.14 -24.30 -1.37
CA ASP A 170 2.11 -25.30 -1.09
C ASP A 170 0.78 -24.66 -0.62
N VAL A 171 0.84 -23.49 0.00
CA VAL A 171 -0.33 -22.82 0.59
C VAL A 171 -0.55 -21.38 0.15
N LEU A 172 0.48 -20.69 -0.32
CA LEU A 172 0.42 -19.31 -0.80
C LEU A 172 0.57 -19.23 -2.32
N GLU A 173 -0.19 -18.34 -2.94
CA GLU A 173 0.04 -17.86 -4.30
C GLU A 173 0.61 -16.44 -4.20
N PHE A 174 1.93 -16.31 -4.17
CA PHE A 174 2.62 -15.03 -4.03
C PHE A 174 2.97 -14.42 -5.39
N THR A 175 2.58 -13.17 -5.59
CA THR A 175 2.86 -12.37 -6.79
C THR A 175 3.38 -10.99 -6.40
N THR A 176 4.33 -10.47 -7.18
CA THR A 176 4.87 -9.13 -7.03
C THR A 176 4.95 -8.46 -8.39
N ALA A 177 4.66 -7.17 -8.45
CA ALA A 177 4.84 -6.35 -9.64
C ALA A 177 5.40 -4.98 -9.28
N THR A 178 6.30 -4.47 -10.11
CA THR A 178 6.70 -3.05 -10.05
C THR A 178 5.94 -2.29 -11.11
N ILE A 179 5.24 -1.24 -10.70
CA ILE A 179 4.34 -0.47 -11.53
C ILE A 179 5.08 0.76 -12.05
N SER A 180 5.27 0.80 -13.37
CA SER A 180 5.93 1.91 -14.05
C SER A 180 5.19 3.23 -13.81
N GLU A 181 5.96 4.31 -13.83
CA GLU A 181 5.46 5.68 -13.74
C GLU A 181 4.65 5.97 -12.47
N THR A 182 4.89 5.20 -11.41
CA THR A 182 4.32 5.44 -10.09
C THR A 182 5.41 5.69 -9.07
N ASP A 183 5.04 6.45 -8.06
CA ASP A 183 5.77 6.70 -6.82
C ASP A 183 4.97 6.19 -5.62
N HIS A 184 5.50 6.43 -4.42
CA HIS A 184 4.92 5.95 -3.16
C HIS A 184 3.43 6.31 -2.98
N ASP A 185 3.02 7.50 -3.44
CA ASP A 185 1.69 8.04 -3.22
C ASP A 185 0.75 7.79 -4.41
N SER A 186 1.27 7.74 -5.63
CA SER A 186 0.46 7.60 -6.86
C SER A 186 0.10 6.16 -7.17
N ILE A 187 0.83 5.17 -6.65
CA ILE A 187 0.53 3.75 -6.91
C ILE A 187 -0.86 3.33 -6.45
N VAL A 188 -1.37 3.90 -5.35
CA VAL A 188 -2.74 3.60 -4.85
C VAL A 188 -3.84 4.15 -5.75
N GLN A 189 -3.49 5.07 -6.67
CA GLN A 189 -4.40 5.64 -7.67
C GLN A 189 -4.22 4.99 -9.05
N SER A 190 -3.26 4.08 -9.21
CA SER A 190 -2.97 3.44 -10.50
C SER A 190 -4.17 2.62 -10.97
N VAL A 191 -4.71 2.98 -12.13
CA VAL A 191 -5.83 2.26 -12.74
C VAL A 191 -5.46 0.82 -13.07
N GLU A 192 -4.19 0.56 -13.38
CA GLU A 192 -3.67 -0.79 -13.60
C GLU A 192 -3.78 -1.63 -12.32
N VAL A 193 -3.29 -1.10 -11.19
CA VAL A 193 -3.33 -1.80 -9.90
C VAL A 193 -4.77 -2.01 -9.43
N LEU A 194 -5.60 -0.96 -9.48
CA LEU A 194 -7.00 -1.04 -9.08
C LEU A 194 -7.78 -2.06 -9.92
N LYS A 195 -7.50 -2.14 -11.22
CA LYS A 195 -8.08 -3.17 -12.10
C LYS A 195 -7.64 -4.57 -11.67
N GLN A 196 -6.36 -4.80 -11.39
CA GLN A 196 -5.88 -6.11 -10.94
C GLN A 196 -6.52 -6.54 -9.62
N ILE A 197 -6.66 -5.61 -8.66
CA ILE A 197 -7.34 -5.86 -7.38
C ILE A 197 -8.81 -6.23 -7.62
N PHE A 198 -9.53 -5.45 -8.44
CA PHE A 198 -10.93 -5.70 -8.76
C PHE A 198 -11.15 -7.07 -9.40
N LEU A 199 -10.30 -7.45 -10.36
CA LEU A 199 -10.36 -8.77 -11.01
C LEU A 199 -10.01 -9.91 -10.04
N SER A 200 -9.01 -9.70 -9.19
CA SER A 200 -8.62 -10.69 -8.18
C SER A 200 -9.71 -10.94 -7.14
N ALA A 201 -10.57 -9.94 -6.90
CA ALA A 201 -11.76 -10.02 -6.07
C ALA A 201 -13.00 -10.60 -6.81
N SER A 202 -12.80 -11.29 -7.94
CA SER A 202 -13.85 -11.84 -8.81
C SER A 202 -14.74 -10.79 -9.50
N GLY A 203 -14.27 -9.54 -9.59
CA GLY A 203 -14.91 -8.51 -10.38
C GLY A 203 -14.88 -8.86 -11.88
N ALA A 204 -15.89 -8.41 -12.62
CA ALA A 204 -15.99 -8.64 -14.06
C ALA A 204 -15.84 -7.33 -14.83
N MET A 205 -14.97 -7.30 -15.85
CA MET A 205 -14.87 -6.13 -16.72
C MET A 205 -16.14 -5.97 -17.58
N PRO A 206 -16.58 -4.72 -17.84
CA PRO A 206 -17.55 -4.41 -18.89
C PRO A 206 -17.12 -5.01 -20.23
N ALA A 207 -18.09 -5.45 -21.03
CA ALA A 207 -17.83 -6.10 -22.33
C ALA A 207 -17.02 -5.21 -23.30
N SER A 208 -17.18 -3.88 -23.22
CA SER A 208 -16.45 -2.90 -24.03
C SER A 208 -14.93 -2.95 -23.84
N LEU A 209 -14.46 -3.19 -22.60
CA LEU A 209 -13.03 -3.22 -22.26
C LEU A 209 -12.38 -4.61 -22.45
N ARG A 210 -13.17 -5.66 -22.76
CA ARG A 210 -12.63 -6.99 -23.06
C ARG A 210 -12.05 -7.11 -24.47
N MET A 211 -12.51 -6.29 -25.41
CA MET A 211 -12.10 -6.39 -26.81
C MET A 211 -10.69 -5.84 -27.09
N GLU A 212 -10.18 -4.90 -26.30
CA GLU A 212 -8.82 -4.35 -26.48
C GLU A 212 -7.71 -5.32 -26.09
N LEU A 213 -7.93 -6.16 -25.07
CA LEU A 213 -6.95 -7.18 -24.65
C LEU A 213 -6.76 -8.31 -25.68
N SER A 214 -7.71 -8.48 -26.60
CA SER A 214 -7.60 -9.48 -27.67
C SER A 214 -6.79 -8.97 -28.88
N ARG A 215 -6.49 -7.66 -28.95
CA ARG A 215 -5.75 -7.04 -30.06
C ARG A 215 -4.26 -6.85 -29.78
N THR A 216 -3.81 -6.91 -28.54
CA THR A 216 -2.39 -6.74 -28.15
C THR A 216 -1.61 -8.05 -28.04
N LYS A 217 -2.21 -9.18 -28.43
CA LYS A 217 -1.59 -10.52 -28.46
C LYS A 217 -1.26 -11.06 -29.87
N THR A 218 -1.26 -10.20 -30.89
CA THR A 218 -0.79 -10.51 -32.26
C THR A 218 0.35 -9.61 -32.62
#